data_AF-A0A1Q3EDQ0-F1
#
_entry.id   AF-A0A1Q3EDQ0-F1
#
_cell.length_a   1.000
_cell.length_b   1.000
_cell.length_c   1.000
_cell.angle_alpha   90.00
_cell.angle_beta   90.00
_cell.angle_gamma   90.00
#
_symmetry.space_group_name_H-M   'P 1'
#
loop_
_entity.id
_entity.type
_entity.pdbx_description
1 polymer ?
#
loop_
_entity_poly.entity_id
_entity_poly.type
_entity_poly.pdbx_seq_one_letter_code
_entity_poly.pdbx_strand_id
1 'polypeptide(L)'
;MLLVTYLQDPPTMPGKVKAYELQSKSKNDLSKQLTELKTELLALRVQKVVGGSASKLTKINTVRKSIARVLTVMNQKARQNLREYYKDKKYLPLDLRTKQTRAIRRRLTKHEESLKTAKQVKKDQNFPVRKYAVKA
;
A
#
# COMPACT_ATOMS: atom_id res chain seq x y z
N MET A 1 -19.45 32.43 2.22
CA MET A 1 -20.46 31.43 2.64
C MET A 1 -20.96 30.68 1.40
N LEU A 2 -20.20 29.69 0.91
CA LEU A 2 -20.63 28.83 -0.19
C LEU A 2 -20.32 27.37 0.19
N LEU A 3 -21.39 26.67 0.55
CA LEU A 3 -21.67 25.24 0.34
C LEU A 3 -20.48 24.27 0.46
N VAL A 4 -20.12 23.93 1.71
CA VAL A 4 -19.42 22.68 2.03
C VAL A 4 -20.44 21.70 2.61
N THR A 5 -21.22 21.08 1.74
CA THR A 5 -22.07 19.93 2.09
C THR A 5 -21.89 18.84 1.03
N TYR A 6 -21.92 17.58 1.50
CA TYR A 6 -21.70 16.30 0.78
C TYR A 6 -20.29 15.70 0.79
N LEU A 7 -19.87 15.28 1.99
CA LEU A 7 -19.26 13.95 2.18
C LEU A 7 -20.21 13.13 3.06
N GLN A 8 -21.35 12.74 2.49
CA GLN A 8 -22.23 11.76 3.11
C GLN A 8 -21.57 10.38 2.90
N ASP A 9 -20.90 9.85 3.91
CA ASP A 9 -20.40 8.48 3.89
C ASP A 9 -21.55 7.51 3.52
N PRO A 10 -21.32 6.52 2.62
CA PRO A 10 -22.37 5.59 2.22
C PRO A 10 -22.85 4.78 3.43
N PRO A 11 -24.16 4.44 3.51
CA PRO A 11 -24.75 3.76 4.66
C PRO A 11 -23.96 2.48 4.97
N THR A 12 -23.41 2.45 6.17
CA THR A 12 -22.54 1.36 6.61
C THR A 12 -23.43 0.21 7.05
N MET A 13 -23.56 -0.82 6.20
CA MET A 13 -24.30 -2.03 6.55
C MET A 13 -23.85 -2.56 7.93
N PRO A 14 -24.78 -2.82 8.87
CA PRO A 14 -24.44 -3.29 10.21
C PRO A 14 -23.72 -4.64 10.10
N GLY A 15 -22.50 -4.73 10.64
CA GLY A 15 -21.65 -5.94 10.60
C GLY A 15 -20.48 -5.90 9.61
N LYS A 16 -20.31 -4.82 8.83
CA LYS A 16 -19.13 -4.64 7.96
C LYS A 16 -17.96 -4.06 8.76
N VAL A 17 -16.91 -4.84 8.99
CA VAL A 17 -15.67 -4.34 9.62
C VAL A 17 -15.04 -3.26 8.75
N LYS A 18 -14.82 -2.07 9.32
CA LYS A 18 -14.21 -0.93 8.65
C LYS A 18 -12.71 -0.91 8.89
N ALA A 19 -11.94 -0.57 7.86
CA ALA A 19 -10.48 -0.69 7.91
C ALA A 19 -9.82 0.32 8.86
N TYR A 20 -10.34 1.55 8.96
CA TYR A 20 -9.78 2.58 9.84
C TYR A 20 -9.86 2.19 11.32
N GLU A 21 -10.94 1.51 11.73
CA GLU A 21 -11.12 1.01 13.11
C GLU A 21 -10.14 -0.11 13.47
N LEU A 22 -9.59 -0.82 12.47
CA LEU A 22 -8.61 -1.88 12.69
C LEU A 22 -7.18 -1.34 12.83
N GLN A 23 -6.92 -0.14 12.31
CA GLN A 23 -5.58 0.45 12.37
C GLN A 23 -5.19 0.85 13.80
N SER A 24 -6.13 1.28 14.64
CA SER A 24 -5.88 1.65 16.03
C SER A 24 -5.72 0.45 16.98
N LYS A 25 -6.21 -0.73 16.60
CA LYS A 25 -6.21 -1.94 17.46
C LYS A 25 -4.83 -2.60 17.57
N SER A 26 -4.56 -3.27 18.69
CA SER A 26 -3.30 -4.00 18.91
C SER A 26 -3.20 -5.27 18.05
N LYS A 27 -1.98 -5.82 17.91
CA LYS A 27 -1.77 -7.09 17.17
C LYS A 27 -2.55 -8.26 17.80
N ASN A 28 -2.66 -8.28 19.12
CA ASN A 28 -3.36 -9.33 19.86
C ASN A 28 -4.88 -9.23 19.68
N ASP A 29 -5.42 -8.02 19.58
CA ASP A 29 -6.86 -7.84 19.35
C ASP A 29 -7.24 -8.21 17.91
N LEU A 30 -6.37 -7.90 16.94
CA LEU A 30 -6.55 -8.29 15.55
C LEU A 30 -6.47 -9.80 15.35
N SER A 31 -5.61 -10.52 16.09
CA SER A 31 -5.53 -11.97 16.01
C SER A 31 -6.77 -12.65 16.61
N LYS A 32 -7.29 -12.14 17.74
CA LYS A 32 -8.56 -12.60 18.34
C LYS A 32 -9.75 -12.38 17.40
N GLN A 33 -9.90 -11.17 16.85
CA GLN A 33 -10.95 -10.87 15.86
C GLN A 33 -10.84 -11.76 14.62
N LEU A 34 -9.63 -12.08 14.17
CA LEU A 34 -9.42 -12.98 13.05
C LEU A 34 -9.87 -14.41 13.37
N THR A 35 -9.60 -14.93 14.57
CA THR A 35 -10.06 -16.25 14.98
C THR A 35 -11.59 -16.33 15.08
N GLU A 36 -12.22 -15.32 15.66
CA GLU A 36 -13.69 -15.24 15.76
C GLU A 36 -14.37 -15.19 14.39
N LEU A 37 -13.85 -14.37 13.46
CA LEU A 37 -14.41 -14.31 12.10
C LEU A 37 -14.22 -15.63 11.33
N LYS A 38 -13.15 -16.39 11.60
CA LYS A 38 -12.92 -17.70 10.98
C LYS A 38 -13.88 -18.76 11.52
N THR A 39 -14.16 -18.78 12.82
CA THR A 39 -15.12 -19.72 13.41
C THR A 39 -16.54 -19.40 12.93
N GLU A 40 -16.91 -18.11 12.86
CA GLU A 40 -18.19 -17.68 12.27
C GLU A 40 -18.31 -18.13 10.81
N LEU A 41 -17.27 -17.95 10.00
CA LEU A 41 -17.26 -18.39 8.61
C LEU A 41 -17.40 -19.90 8.47
N LEU A 42 -16.79 -20.68 9.36
CA LEU A 42 -16.93 -22.14 9.37
C LEU A 42 -18.38 -22.54 9.70
N ALA A 43 -18.98 -21.94 10.73
CA ALA A 43 -20.38 -22.18 11.09
C ALA A 43 -21.33 -21.85 9.93
N LEU A 44 -21.13 -20.72 9.24
CA LEU A 44 -21.94 -20.33 8.08
C LEU A 44 -21.78 -21.28 6.89
N ARG A 45 -20.60 -21.90 6.71
CA ARG A 45 -20.38 -22.91 5.67
C ARG A 45 -21.11 -24.20 5.95
N VAL A 46 -21.12 -24.68 7.21
CA VAL A 46 -21.89 -25.85 7.61
C VAL A 46 -23.38 -25.60 7.39
N GLN A 47 -23.89 -24.43 7.82
CA GLN A 47 -25.29 -24.05 7.61
C GLN A 47 -25.68 -23.95 6.14
N LYS A 48 -24.75 -23.56 5.25
CA LYS A 48 -24.99 -23.58 3.81
C LYS A 48 -25.25 -24.99 3.29
N VAL A 49 -24.54 -26.01 3.79
CA VAL A 49 -24.70 -27.41 3.36
C VAL A 49 -26.03 -27.99 3.86
N VAL A 50 -26.43 -27.65 5.08
CA VAL A 50 -27.68 -28.15 5.69
C VAL A 50 -28.94 -27.47 5.13
N GLY A 51 -28.81 -26.41 4.32
CA GLY A 51 -29.95 -25.70 3.72
C GLY A 51 -30.46 -24.52 4.56
N GLY A 52 -29.55 -23.72 5.13
CA GLY A 52 -29.90 -22.56 5.96
C GLY A 52 -30.55 -21.38 5.22
N SER A 53 -31.17 -20.48 5.99
CA SER A 53 -31.86 -19.27 5.50
C SER A 53 -30.98 -18.36 4.60
N ALA A 54 -31.59 -17.77 3.56
CA ALA A 54 -30.96 -16.86 2.62
C ALA A 54 -30.25 -15.66 3.28
N SER A 55 -30.78 -15.15 4.40
CA SER A 55 -30.18 -14.04 5.15
C SER A 55 -28.84 -14.40 5.80
N LYS A 56 -28.61 -15.69 6.11
CA LYS A 56 -27.34 -16.20 6.64
C LYS A 56 -26.34 -16.46 5.51
N LEU A 57 -26.82 -16.81 4.31
CA LEU A 57 -25.97 -17.03 3.14
C LEU A 57 -25.33 -15.73 2.62
N THR A 58 -26.06 -14.60 2.65
CA THR A 58 -25.52 -13.29 2.25
C THR A 58 -24.40 -12.80 3.16
N LYS A 59 -24.42 -13.19 4.45
CA LYS A 59 -23.36 -12.89 5.42
C LYS A 59 -22.02 -13.55 5.11
N ILE A 60 -21.99 -14.65 4.34
CA ILE A 60 -20.74 -15.31 3.95
C ILE A 60 -19.82 -14.35 3.20
N ASN A 61 -20.37 -13.54 2.28
CA ASN A 61 -19.59 -12.58 1.51
C ASN A 61 -19.04 -11.45 2.40
N THR A 62 -19.85 -10.96 3.34
CA THR A 62 -19.43 -9.88 4.25
C THR A 62 -18.32 -10.36 5.19
N VAL A 63 -18.46 -11.55 5.79
CA VAL A 63 -17.44 -12.14 6.68
C VAL A 63 -16.13 -12.41 5.93
N ARG A 64 -16.18 -12.95 4.70
CA ARG A 64 -14.99 -13.14 3.85
C ARG A 64 -14.24 -11.83 3.60
N LYS A 65 -14.97 -10.77 3.26
CA LYS A 65 -14.39 -9.43 3.06
C LYS A 65 -13.84 -8.85 4.37
N SER A 66 -14.48 -9.10 5.50
CA SER A 66 -13.98 -8.69 6.82
C SER A 66 -12.67 -9.39 7.18
N ILE A 67 -12.55 -10.71 6.99
CA ILE A 67 -11.31 -11.47 7.19
C ILE A 67 -10.18 -10.90 6.31
N ALA A 68 -10.47 -10.65 5.03
CA ALA A 68 -9.49 -10.08 4.10
C ALA A 68 -8.99 -8.70 4.58
N ARG A 69 -9.88 -7.84 5.11
CA ARG A 69 -9.48 -6.53 5.67
C ARG A 69 -8.58 -6.68 6.89
N VAL A 70 -8.91 -7.56 7.83
CA VAL A 70 -8.09 -7.81 9.03
C VAL A 70 -6.69 -8.30 8.64
N LEU A 71 -6.60 -9.29 7.74
CA LEU A 71 -5.32 -9.77 7.22
C LEU A 71 -4.52 -8.67 6.49
N THR A 72 -5.20 -7.82 5.72
CA THR A 72 -4.56 -6.70 5.02
C THR A 72 -3.92 -5.72 6.00
N VAL A 73 -4.66 -5.30 7.04
CA VAL A 73 -4.13 -4.37 8.06
C VAL A 73 -3.00 -5.01 8.87
N MET A 74 -3.11 -6.28 9.22
CA MET A 74 -2.05 -7.02 9.92
C MET A 74 -0.76 -7.09 9.09
N ASN A 75 -0.88 -7.38 7.80
CA ASN A 75 0.25 -7.41 6.87
C ASN A 75 0.84 -6.02 6.61
N GLN A 76 0.00 -4.98 6.53
CA GLN A 76 0.45 -3.59 6.42
C GLN A 76 1.32 -3.19 7.62
N LYS A 77 0.84 -3.44 8.86
CA LYS A 77 1.60 -3.16 10.08
C LYS A 77 2.91 -3.95 10.13
N ALA A 78 2.89 -5.24 9.81
CA ALA A 78 4.09 -6.06 9.78
C ALA A 78 5.12 -5.53 8.77
N ARG A 79 4.69 -5.17 7.56
CA ARG A 79 5.56 -4.59 6.52
C ARG A 79 6.07 -3.21 6.89
N GLN A 80 5.27 -2.39 7.58
CA GLN A 80 5.68 -1.07 8.06
C GLN A 80 6.80 -1.21 9.10
N ASN A 81 6.60 -2.06 10.11
CA ASN A 81 7.63 -2.31 11.14
C ASN A 81 8.93 -2.84 10.53
N LEU A 82 8.85 -3.72 9.51
CA LEU A 82 10.03 -4.17 8.77
C LEU A 82 10.70 -3.03 7.99
N ARG A 83 9.93 -2.14 7.36
CA ARG A 83 10.47 -0.97 6.65
C ARG A 83 11.19 -0.03 7.60
N GLU A 84 10.65 0.19 8.79
CA GLU A 84 11.27 1.00 9.84
C GLU A 84 12.58 0.36 10.33
N TYR A 85 12.59 -0.96 10.56
CA TYR A 85 13.79 -1.68 11.00
C TYR A 85 14.91 -1.71 9.95
N TYR A 86 14.57 -1.79 8.67
CA TYR A 86 15.54 -1.79 7.56
C TYR A 86 15.80 -0.40 6.97
N LYS A 87 15.24 0.66 7.58
CA LYS A 87 15.50 2.03 7.17
C LYS A 87 17.01 2.29 7.23
N ASP A 88 17.56 2.84 6.15
CA ASP A 88 18.97 3.22 5.98
C ASP A 88 19.99 2.05 5.94
N LYS A 89 19.55 0.80 6.04
CA LYS A 89 20.43 -0.36 5.83
C LYS A 89 20.73 -0.55 4.35
N LYS A 90 22.00 -0.73 4.01
CA LYS A 90 22.46 -0.99 2.63
C LYS A 90 21.75 -2.19 1.98
N TYR A 91 21.55 -3.27 2.75
CA TYR A 91 20.97 -4.51 2.24
C TYR A 91 19.52 -4.68 2.69
N LEU A 92 18.60 -4.41 1.76
CA LEU A 92 17.18 -4.64 1.92
C LEU A 92 16.79 -6.06 1.44
N PRO A 93 15.86 -6.74 2.13
CA PRO A 93 15.19 -7.93 1.62
C PRO A 93 14.50 -7.66 0.29
N LEU A 94 14.43 -8.66 -0.60
CA LEU A 94 13.86 -8.52 -1.96
C LEU A 94 12.42 -7.97 -1.94
N ASP A 95 11.61 -8.32 -0.95
CA ASP A 95 10.21 -7.90 -0.82
C ASP A 95 10.00 -6.42 -0.48
N LEU A 96 11.02 -5.77 0.09
CA LEU A 96 11.00 -4.36 0.45
C LEU A 96 11.64 -3.47 -0.61
N ARG A 97 12.41 -4.04 -1.54
CA ARG A 97 13.03 -3.31 -2.65
C ARG A 97 11.96 -2.71 -3.56
N THR A 98 12.30 -1.60 -4.20
CA THR A 98 11.42 -0.97 -5.18
C THR A 98 11.21 -1.91 -6.37
N LYS A 99 9.95 -2.08 -6.78
CA LYS A 99 9.61 -2.91 -7.95
C LYS A 99 9.82 -2.08 -9.21
N GLN A 100 10.96 -2.27 -9.86
CA GLN A 100 11.32 -1.63 -11.13
C GLN A 100 11.64 -2.70 -12.18
N THR A 101 11.63 -2.32 -13.46
CA THR A 101 12.04 -3.24 -14.53
C THR A 101 13.52 -3.61 -14.37
N ARG A 102 13.90 -4.76 -14.93
CA ARG A 102 15.31 -5.21 -14.91
C ARG A 102 16.24 -4.19 -15.56
N ALA A 103 15.83 -3.58 -16.68
CA ALA A 103 16.59 -2.54 -17.37
C ALA A 103 16.82 -1.32 -16.46
N ILE A 104 15.78 -0.83 -15.77
CA ILE A 104 15.90 0.32 -14.85
C ILE A 104 16.80 0.01 -13.65
N ARG A 105 16.85 -1.23 -13.18
CA ARG A 105 17.76 -1.61 -12.08
C ARG A 105 19.24 -1.73 -12.52
N ARG A 106 19.51 -1.87 -13.81
CA ARG A 106 20.86 -2.09 -14.36
C ARG A 106 21.49 -0.85 -14.99
N ARG A 107 20.68 0.17 -15.31
CA ARG A 107 21.21 1.45 -15.82
C ARG A 107 22.02 2.18 -14.75
N LEU A 108 22.86 3.10 -15.21
CA LEU A 108 23.62 4.01 -14.33
C LEU A 108 22.69 4.89 -13.49
N THR A 109 23.18 5.29 -12.32
CA THR A 109 22.51 6.32 -11.52
C THR A 109 22.61 7.68 -12.22
N LYS A 110 21.67 8.58 -11.94
CA LYS A 110 21.71 9.95 -12.50
C LYS A 110 23.01 10.69 -12.16
N HIS A 111 23.57 10.41 -10.98
CA HIS A 111 24.83 10.98 -10.56
C HIS A 111 25.98 10.48 -11.46
N GLU A 112 26.11 9.16 -11.62
CA GLU A 112 27.12 8.55 -12.50
C GLU A 112 26.98 9.02 -13.95
N GLU A 113 25.76 9.11 -14.46
CA GLU A 113 25.47 9.63 -15.81
C GLU A 113 25.87 11.11 -15.96
N SER A 114 25.74 11.91 -14.89
CA SER A 114 26.11 13.33 -14.89
C SER A 114 27.60 13.59 -14.68
N LEU A 115 28.40 12.58 -14.32
CA LEU A 115 29.83 12.76 -14.08
C LEU A 115 30.52 13.20 -15.37
N LYS A 116 31.14 14.38 -15.30
CA LYS A 116 31.94 14.95 -16.39
C LYS A 116 33.41 14.90 -16.00
N THR A 117 34.28 14.71 -16.98
CA THR A 117 35.72 14.82 -16.76
C THR A 117 36.09 16.27 -16.38
N ALA A 118 37.17 16.46 -15.62
CA ALA A 118 37.64 17.80 -15.23
C ALA A 118 37.88 18.70 -16.45
N LYS A 119 38.31 18.11 -17.58
CA LYS A 119 38.47 18.81 -18.86
C LYS A 119 37.13 19.30 -19.42
N GLN A 120 36.10 18.46 -19.42
CA GLN A 120 34.77 18.84 -19.89
C GLN A 120 34.13 19.90 -19.00
N VAL A 121 34.27 19.78 -17.66
CA VAL A 121 33.76 20.78 -16.72
C VAL A 121 34.36 22.17 -16.99
N LYS A 122 35.68 22.26 -17.14
CA LYS A 122 36.36 23.53 -17.48
C LYS A 122 35.88 24.09 -18.82
N LYS A 123 35.69 23.24 -19.83
CA LYS A 123 35.19 23.67 -21.15
C LYS A 123 33.78 24.23 -21.05
N ASP A 124 32.88 23.53 -20.35
CA ASP A 124 31.48 23.93 -20.18
C ASP A 124 31.36 25.24 -19.37
N GLN A 125 32.21 25.42 -18.35
CA GLN A 125 32.27 26.65 -17.55
C GLN A 125 32.77 27.84 -18.37
N ASN A 126 33.82 27.64 -19.16
CA ASN A 126 34.44 28.71 -19.94
C ASN A 126 33.59 29.09 -21.17
N PHE A 127 32.91 28.13 -21.80
CA PHE A 127 32.16 28.32 -23.04
C PHE A 127 30.71 27.82 -22.92
N PRO A 128 29.84 28.53 -22.17
CA PRO A 128 28.43 28.18 -22.09
C PRO A 128 27.72 28.46 -23.43
N VAL A 129 26.77 27.61 -23.80
CA VAL A 129 25.90 27.85 -24.96
C VAL A 129 25.04 29.09 -24.68
N ARG A 130 25.30 30.16 -25.43
CA ARG A 130 24.56 31.42 -25.30
C ARG A 130 23.35 31.41 -26.21
N LYS A 131 22.22 31.90 -25.71
CA LYS A 131 21.04 32.18 -26.54
C LYS A 131 21.27 33.51 -27.26
N TYR A 132 21.16 33.52 -28.58
CA TYR A 132 21.23 34.73 -29.38
C TYR A 132 20.14 34.69 -30.47
N ALA A 133 19.76 35.87 -30.96
CA ALA A 133 18.86 36.04 -32.08
C ALA A 133 19.52 37.00 -33.08
N VAL A 134 19.32 36.74 -34.37
CA VAL A 134 19.81 37.62 -35.45
C VAL A 134 18.64 38.50 -35.87
N LYS A 135 18.87 39.81 -35.91
CA LYS A 135 17.89 40.77 -36.41
C LYS A 135 17.84 40.65 -37.94
N ALA A 136 16.64 40.56 -38.50
CA ALA A 136 16.41 40.65 -39.93
C ALA A 136 16.68 42.07 -40.45
#